data_AF-A0A5C3MXQ8-F1
#
_entry.id   AF-A0A5C3MXQ8-F1
#
_cell.length_a   1.000
_cell.length_b   1.000
_cell.length_c   1.000
_cell.angle_alpha   90.00
_cell.angle_beta   90.00
_cell.angle_gamma   90.00
#
_symmetry.space_group_name_H-M   'P 1'
#
loop_
_entity.id
_entity.type
_entity.pdbx_description
1 polymer ?
#
loop_
_entity_poly.entity_id
_entity_poly.type
_entity_poly.pdbx_seq_one_letter_code
_entity_poly.pdbx_strand_id
1 'polypeptide(L)' 'MSFNSVQLKIDDTDPTLLYSGAWFTAGNASSEFNGTTHGTNTAGSTMTYRFTGTS' A
#
# COMPACT_ATOMS: atom_id res chain seq x y z
N MET A 1 -8.10 24.35 19.51
CA MET A 1 -7.32 24.21 18.26
C MET A 1 -7.97 23.10 17.47
N SER A 2 -8.36 23.35 16.22
CA SER A 2 -8.89 22.29 15.33
C SER A 2 -7.72 21.62 14.64
N PHE A 3 -7.56 20.31 14.81
CA PHE A 3 -6.61 19.54 14.02
C PHE A 3 -7.27 19.29 12.67
N ASN A 4 -6.75 19.95 11.63
CA ASN A 4 -7.14 19.67 10.25
C ASN A 4 -6.65 18.25 9.92
N SER A 5 -7.57 17.28 9.88
CA SER A 5 -7.24 15.89 9.59
C SER A 5 -6.92 15.78 8.10
N VAL A 6 -5.63 15.72 7.77
CA VAL A 6 -5.20 15.38 6.41
C VAL A 6 -5.42 13.88 6.24
N GLN A 7 -6.40 13.51 5.41
CA GLN A 7 -6.54 12.12 4.99
C GLN A 7 -5.39 11.77 4.03
N LEU A 8 -4.43 10.97 4.51
CA LEU A 8 -3.38 10.40 3.67
C LEU A 8 -3.89 9.08 3.07
N LYS A 9 -3.91 9.00 1.74
CA LYS A 9 -4.20 7.77 0.99
C LYS A 9 -2.92 7.29 0.34
N ILE A 10 -2.55 6.04 0.61
CA ILE A 10 -1.37 5.39 0.03
C ILE A 10 -1.85 4.25 -0.85
N ASP A 11 -1.41 4.28 -2.10
CA ASP A 11 -1.64 3.23 -3.08
C ASP A 11 -0.61 2.12 -2.92
N ASP A 12 -0.91 0.90 -3.35
CA ASP A 12 0.01 -0.24 -3.24
C ASP A 12 1.25 -0.10 -4.15
N THR A 13 1.23 0.84 -5.10
CA THR A 13 2.41 1.23 -5.90
C THR A 13 3.23 2.36 -5.29
N ASP A 14 2.85 2.88 -4.11
CA ASP A 14 3.58 3.98 -3.48
C ASP A 14 5.03 3.57 -3.16
N PRO A 15 6.04 4.37 -3.57
CA PRO A 15 7.44 4.00 -3.42
C PRO A 15 7.94 3.95 -1.97
N THR A 16 7.14 4.40 -1.00
CA THR A 16 7.42 4.24 0.44
C THR A 16 7.04 2.86 0.97
N LEU A 17 6.31 2.06 0.20
CA LEU A 17 6.02 0.66 0.51
C LEU A 17 7.22 -0.21 0.12
N LEU A 18 7.70 -0.98 1.08
CA LEU A 18 8.81 -1.90 0.88
C LEU A 18 8.28 -3.33 0.86
N TYR A 19 8.35 -3.95 -0.32
CA TYR A 19 7.96 -5.34 -0.54
C TYR A 19 9.18 -6.26 -0.45
N SER A 20 9.05 -7.36 0.27
CA SER A 20 10.08 -8.42 0.40
C SER A 20 9.47 -9.79 0.14
N GLY A 21 10.23 -10.68 -0.48
CA GLY A 21 9.76 -11.98 -0.97
C GLY A 21 9.30 -11.94 -2.42
N ALA A 22 8.49 -12.92 -2.82
CA ALA A 22 8.01 -13.03 -4.21
C ALA A 22 6.62 -12.42 -4.34
N TRP A 23 6.51 -11.36 -5.15
CA TRP A 23 5.26 -10.63 -5.38
C TRP A 23 4.93 -10.60 -6.86
N PHE A 24 3.64 -10.63 -7.17
CA PHE A 24 3.13 -10.33 -8.50
C PHE A 24 2.38 -9.00 -8.46
N THR A 25 2.43 -8.28 -9.57
CA THR A 25 1.59 -7.12 -9.82
C THR A 25 0.39 -7.55 -10.66
N ALA A 26 -0.78 -7.03 -10.33
CA ALA A 26 -2.01 -7.22 -11.06
C ALA A 26 -2.79 -5.89 -11.05
N GLY A 27 -3.99 -5.95 -11.62
CA GLY A 27 -5.04 -5.04 -11.22
C GLY A 27 -6.11 -4.77 -12.26
N ASN A 28 -7.17 -4.09 -11.84
CA ASN A 28 -8.31 -3.69 -12.65
C ASN A 28 -8.74 -2.25 -12.34
N ALA A 29 -8.54 -1.38 -13.33
CA ALA A 29 -8.84 0.05 -13.25
C ALA A 29 -10.30 0.41 -12.90
N SER A 30 -11.25 -0.52 -13.07
CA SER A 30 -12.66 -0.30 -12.73
C SER A 30 -13.02 -0.65 -11.29
N SER A 31 -12.20 -1.44 -10.59
CA SER A 31 -12.54 -1.98 -9.27
C SER A 31 -11.50 -1.71 -8.19
N GLU A 32 -10.28 -1.35 -8.56
CA GLU A 32 -9.17 -1.12 -7.64
C GLU A 32 -8.74 0.34 -7.65
N PHE A 33 -8.20 0.80 -6.54
CA PHE A 33 -7.63 2.14 -6.50
C PHE A 33 -6.45 2.20 -7.47
N ASN A 34 -6.44 3.21 -8.34
CA ASN A 34 -5.50 3.36 -9.45
C ASN A 34 -5.37 2.15 -10.41
N GLY A 35 -6.20 1.12 -10.26
CA GLY A 35 -6.14 -0.11 -11.05
C GLY A 35 -4.94 -0.99 -10.75
N THR A 36 -4.41 -0.94 -9.53
CA THR A 36 -3.18 -1.64 -9.14
C THR A 36 -3.39 -2.57 -7.95
N THR A 37 -2.64 -3.67 -7.92
CA THR A 37 -2.57 -4.61 -6.80
C THR A 37 -1.22 -5.35 -6.80
N HIS A 38 -0.55 -5.37 -5.66
CA HIS A 38 0.56 -6.27 -5.34
C HIS A 38 0.05 -7.44 -4.50
N GLY A 39 0.20 -8.66 -5.00
CA GLY A 39 -0.22 -9.89 -4.31
C GLY A 39 0.92 -10.90 -4.19
N THR A 40 0.75 -11.87 -3.29
CA THR A 40 1.70 -12.98 -3.11
C THR A 40 0.99 -14.24 -2.62
N ASN A 41 1.42 -15.39 -3.15
CA ASN A 41 1.05 -16.71 -2.63
C ASN A 41 2.23 -17.37 -1.89
N THR A 42 3.32 -16.64 -1.68
CA THR A 42 4.55 -17.17 -1.08
C THR A 42 4.58 -16.83 0.40
N ALA A 43 4.60 -17.85 1.25
CA ALA A 43 4.71 -17.68 2.70
C ALA A 43 6.02 -16.96 3.06
N GLY A 44 5.95 -16.02 4.00
CA GLY A 44 7.10 -15.21 4.44
C GLY A 44 7.34 -13.93 3.63
N SER A 45 6.60 -13.71 2.54
CA SER A 45 6.56 -12.40 1.88
C SER A 45 5.98 -11.33 2.81
N THR A 46 6.55 -10.13 2.79
CA THR A 46 6.09 -9.00 3.63
C THR A 46 5.94 -7.72 2.81
N MET A 47 5.01 -6.87 3.23
CA MET A 47 4.94 -5.46 2.85
C MET A 47 5.14 -4.64 4.11
N THR A 48 6.00 -3.63 4.06
CA THR A 48 6.29 -2.75 5.20
C THR A 48 6.03 -1.30 4.81
N TYR A 49 5.33 -0.57 5.69
CA TYR A 49 5.13 0.87 5.59
C TYR A 49 5.54 1.54 6.90
N ARG A 50 6.28 2.64 6.83
CA ARG A 50 6.65 3.44 8.00
C ARG A 50 5.63 4.56 8.21
N PHE A 51 4.65 4.31 9.08
CA PHE A 51 3.71 5.35 9.49
C PHE A 51 4.39 6.43 10.33
N THR A 52 4.14 7.69 10.00
CA THR A 52 4.58 8.86 10.79
C THR A 52 3.34 9.66 11.20
N GLY A 53 2.84 9.40 12.41
CA GLY A 53 1.66 10.08 12.95
C GLY A 53 1.30 9.55 14.34
N THR A 54 0.14 9.99 14.84
CA THR A 54 -0.46 9.49 16.08
C THR A 54 -1.66 8.60 15.75
N SER A 55 -1.85 7.53 16.52
CA SER A 55 -2.94 6.57 16.40
C SER A 55 -4.22 7.01 17.10
#